data_AF-A0A1G6HRP3-F1
#
_entry.id   AF-A0A1G6HRP3-F1
#
_cell.length_a   1.000
_cell.length_b   1.000
_cell.length_c   1.000
_cell.angle_alpha   90.00
_cell.angle_beta   90.00
_cell.angle_gamma   90.00
#
_symmetry.space_group_name_H-M   'P 1'
#
loop_
_entity.id
_entity.type
_entity.pdbx_description
1 polymer ?
#
loop_
_entity_poly.entity_id
_entity_poly.type
_entity_poly.pdbx_seq_one_letter_code
_entity_poly.pdbx_strand_id
1 'polypeptide(L)'
;MQGPDREMESMLHSHYVDNLKTVIPATMLPDYMQDTEKSVYEMFVPQTKSLVVTETEPELTKTDIKIRTDITTSDVDLNALSQQVIYAETAKLKPFFEKEFIGATKGVFIESGCAYDFEDVFEKYNKRNKLVAVRLLSDLLCNHYNDDINITTAILHTISHYSYSELGKEFIYIVLSLCNHNNKKIKKFALKIFDNWDEVETLKLLKGNAPLHERWLEDYRQSIIEHLEGKRDAILGTSN
;
A
#
# COMPACT_ATOMS: atom_id res chain seq x y z
N MET A 1 -38.41 -17.00 13.36
CA MET A 1 -38.23 -15.87 12.43
C MET A 1 -36.78 -15.42 12.55
N GLN A 2 -35.93 -15.84 11.61
CA GLN A 2 -34.55 -15.36 11.48
C GLN A 2 -34.57 -14.21 10.48
N GLY A 3 -33.88 -13.11 10.79
CA GLY A 3 -33.93 -11.87 10.01
C GLY A 3 -33.14 -11.93 8.69
N PRO A 4 -33.43 -11.00 7.76
CA PRO A 4 -32.92 -11.00 6.37
C PRO A 4 -31.39 -10.83 6.23
N ASP A 5 -30.67 -10.44 7.29
CA ASP A 5 -29.21 -10.25 7.22
C ASP A 5 -28.40 -11.56 7.20
N ARG A 6 -28.94 -12.67 7.73
CA ARG A 6 -28.20 -13.95 7.74
C ARG A 6 -28.18 -14.67 6.39
N GLU A 7 -29.15 -14.40 5.51
CA GLU A 7 -29.15 -14.98 4.16
C GLU A 7 -28.13 -14.30 3.25
N MET A 8 -27.89 -13.00 3.44
CA MET A 8 -26.91 -12.24 2.67
C MET A 8 -25.46 -12.63 3.03
N GLU A 9 -25.17 -12.86 4.31
CA GLU A 9 -23.85 -13.36 4.76
C GLU A 9 -23.57 -14.80 4.28
N SER A 10 -24.59 -15.66 4.27
CA SER A 10 -24.50 -17.04 3.74
C SER A 10 -24.18 -17.06 2.24
N MET A 11 -24.80 -16.17 1.45
CA MET A 11 -24.54 -16.06 0.01
C MET A 11 -23.15 -15.53 -0.31
N LEU A 12 -22.65 -14.54 0.45
CA LEU A 12 -21.28 -14.02 0.27
C LEU A 12 -20.22 -15.05 0.64
N HIS A 13 -20.46 -15.87 1.65
CA HIS A 13 -19.54 -16.94 2.04
C HIS A 13 -19.49 -18.08 1.00
N SER A 14 -20.64 -18.46 0.43
CA SER A 14 -20.71 -19.48 -0.62
C SER A 14 -19.98 -19.05 -1.90
N HIS A 15 -20.12 -17.79 -2.31
CA HIS A 15 -19.51 -17.30 -3.56
C HIS A 15 -17.98 -17.13 -3.47
N TYR A 16 -17.45 -16.94 -2.26
CA TYR A 16 -16.01 -16.80 -2.03
C TYR A 16 -15.30 -18.16 -1.94
N VAL A 17 -15.94 -19.16 -1.33
CA VAL A 17 -15.38 -20.52 -1.19
C VAL A 17 -15.35 -21.28 -2.52
N ASP A 18 -16.32 -21.06 -3.40
CA ASP A 18 -16.36 -21.73 -4.70
C ASP A 18 -15.27 -21.23 -5.66
N ASN A 19 -14.85 -19.96 -5.56
CA ASN A 19 -13.79 -19.38 -6.39
C ASN A 19 -12.36 -19.81 -5.99
N LEU A 20 -12.16 -20.27 -4.75
CA LEU A 20 -10.86 -20.77 -4.30
C LEU A 20 -10.57 -22.20 -4.74
N LYS A 21 -11.61 -23.00 -5.01
CA LYS A 21 -11.46 -24.41 -5.45
C LYS A 21 -11.09 -24.56 -6.93
N THR A 22 -11.20 -23.51 -7.72
CA THR A 22 -11.02 -23.57 -9.18
C THR A 22 -9.63 -23.18 -9.68
N VAL A 23 -8.68 -22.79 -8.81
CA VAL A 23 -7.41 -22.20 -9.27
C VAL A 23 -6.17 -23.06 -9.00
N ILE A 24 -6.22 -24.13 -8.19
CA ILE A 24 -5.03 -24.96 -7.93
C ILE A 24 -5.40 -26.45 -7.93
N PRO A 25 -4.84 -27.29 -8.81
CA PRO A 25 -4.99 -28.74 -8.71
C PRO A 25 -4.36 -29.24 -7.41
N ALA A 26 -5.11 -30.05 -6.65
CA ALA A 26 -4.71 -30.60 -5.34
C ALA A 26 -3.41 -31.45 -5.36
N THR A 27 -2.81 -31.70 -6.52
CA THR A 27 -1.61 -32.52 -6.71
C THR A 27 -0.29 -31.75 -6.59
N MET A 28 -0.30 -30.46 -6.25
CA MET A 28 0.91 -29.63 -6.08
C MET A 28 1.05 -28.95 -4.72
N LEU A 29 0.34 -29.42 -3.69
CA LEU A 29 0.53 -28.93 -2.32
C LEU A 29 1.63 -29.74 -1.60
N PRO A 30 2.60 -29.09 -0.94
CA PRO A 30 3.57 -29.76 -0.08
C PRO A 30 2.89 -30.54 1.06
N ASP A 31 3.46 -31.68 1.47
CA ASP A 31 2.85 -32.63 2.43
C ASP A 31 2.40 -32.02 3.78
N TYR A 32 2.95 -30.89 4.20
CA TYR A 32 2.53 -30.20 5.42
C TYR A 32 1.18 -29.46 5.30
N MET A 33 0.57 -29.44 4.12
CA MET A 33 -0.73 -28.81 3.85
C MET A 33 -1.89 -29.81 3.71
N GLN A 34 -1.65 -31.11 3.95
CA GLN A 34 -2.70 -32.14 3.84
C GLN A 34 -3.52 -32.39 5.12
N ASP A 35 -3.15 -31.80 6.26
CA ASP A 35 -3.94 -31.87 7.49
C ASP A 35 -4.91 -30.67 7.60
N THR A 36 -6.07 -30.81 6.99
CA THR A 36 -7.19 -29.87 7.12
C THR A 36 -8.03 -30.20 8.36
N GLU A 37 -7.89 -29.42 9.44
CA GLU A 37 -9.03 -29.00 10.29
C GLU A 37 -8.69 -27.99 11.41
N LYS A 38 -7.66 -27.15 11.23
CA LYS A 38 -7.49 -25.94 12.06
C LYS A 38 -7.25 -24.72 11.21
N SER A 39 -8.26 -23.85 11.20
CA SER A 39 -8.25 -22.56 10.54
C SER A 39 -7.03 -21.74 10.96
N VAL A 40 -6.28 -21.26 9.96
CA VAL A 40 -5.15 -20.33 10.10
C VAL A 40 -5.54 -19.05 10.88
N TYR A 41 -6.84 -18.79 11.07
CA TYR A 41 -7.35 -17.70 11.90
C TYR A 41 -7.03 -17.80 13.41
N GLU A 42 -6.80 -18.99 13.96
CA GLU A 42 -6.60 -19.12 15.42
C GLU A 42 -5.15 -18.88 15.89
N MET A 43 -4.18 -18.79 14.98
CA MET A 43 -2.76 -18.64 15.36
C MET A 43 -2.32 -17.19 15.63
N PHE A 44 -3.15 -16.18 15.34
CA PHE A 44 -2.75 -14.77 15.45
C PHE A 44 -3.70 -13.87 16.26
N VAL A 45 -4.63 -14.43 17.03
CA VAL A 45 -5.45 -13.64 17.97
C VAL A 45 -4.89 -13.81 19.38
N PRO A 46 -4.32 -12.77 20.01
CA PRO A 46 -4.08 -12.80 21.44
C PRO A 46 -5.43 -12.90 22.14
N GLN A 47 -5.63 -13.93 22.96
CA GLN A 47 -6.84 -14.07 23.76
C GLN A 47 -6.91 -12.95 24.81
N THR A 48 -7.62 -11.86 24.51
CA THR A 48 -7.94 -10.82 25.49
C THR A 48 -9.31 -11.06 26.08
N LYS A 49 -9.37 -11.25 27.40
CA LYS A 49 -10.60 -11.22 28.21
C LYS A 49 -11.41 -9.97 27.88
N SER A 50 -12.71 -10.14 27.66
CA SER A 50 -13.68 -9.08 27.36
C SER A 50 -13.57 -7.89 28.31
N LEU A 51 -13.32 -6.71 27.76
CA LEU A 51 -13.59 -5.43 28.42
C LEU A 51 -14.92 -4.90 27.91
N VAL A 52 -15.88 -4.80 28.81
CA VAL A 52 -17.20 -4.20 28.57
C VAL A 52 -17.02 -2.70 28.36
N VAL A 53 -17.25 -2.21 27.14
CA VAL A 53 -17.36 -0.78 26.86
C VAL A 53 -18.80 -0.38 27.15
N THR A 54 -19.00 0.48 28.13
CA THR A 54 -20.28 1.16 28.35
C THR A 54 -20.31 2.40 27.48
N GLU A 55 -21.25 2.46 26.55
CA GLU A 55 -21.52 3.64 25.72
C GLU A 55 -22.01 4.78 26.60
N THR A 56 -21.28 5.89 26.58
CA THR A 56 -21.81 7.21 26.88
C THR A 56 -21.17 8.18 25.90
N GLU A 57 -21.98 8.82 25.04
CA GLU A 57 -21.54 10.02 24.32
C GLU A 57 -21.13 11.09 25.32
N PRO A 58 -20.11 11.91 24.99
CA PRO A 58 -20.34 13.32 25.19
C PRO A 58 -19.74 14.26 24.13
N GLU A 59 -20.38 15.42 24.11
CA GLU A 59 -20.18 16.63 23.33
C GLU A 59 -18.76 17.22 23.36
N LEU A 60 -18.48 17.99 22.30
CA LEU A 60 -17.29 18.81 22.10
C LEU A 60 -17.06 19.82 23.24
N THR A 61 -16.00 19.65 24.03
CA THR A 61 -15.21 20.77 24.58
C THR A 61 -13.74 20.37 24.73
N LYS A 62 -12.84 21.35 24.53
CA LYS A 62 -11.40 21.22 24.77
C LYS A 62 -11.16 20.81 26.23
N THR A 63 -10.67 19.61 26.45
CA THR A 63 -10.20 19.18 27.77
C THR A 63 -8.79 18.63 27.63
N ASP A 64 -7.85 19.27 28.32
CA ASP A 64 -6.47 18.84 28.47
C ASP A 64 -6.41 17.37 28.91
N ILE A 65 -5.75 16.53 28.13
CA ILE A 65 -5.49 15.14 28.50
C ILE A 65 -4.44 15.16 29.63
N LYS A 66 -4.91 15.15 30.86
CA LYS A 66 -4.06 14.93 32.04
C LYS A 66 -3.75 13.43 32.11
N ILE A 67 -2.62 13.03 31.55
CA ILE A 67 -2.12 11.65 31.63
C ILE A 67 -1.89 11.33 33.12
N ARG A 68 -2.71 10.44 33.68
CA ARG A 68 -2.45 9.81 34.97
C ARG A 68 -1.24 8.89 34.82
N THR A 69 -0.10 9.32 35.34
CA THR A 69 1.11 8.50 35.47
C THR A 69 1.01 7.59 36.70
N ASP A 70 0.15 6.59 36.63
CA ASP A 70 0.18 5.45 37.55
C ASP A 70 0.11 4.16 36.71
N ILE A 71 1.13 3.95 35.86
CA ILE A 71 1.37 2.65 35.22
C ILE A 71 2.73 2.17 35.71
N THR A 72 2.70 1.16 36.58
CA THR A 72 3.87 0.35 36.92
C THR A 72 4.36 -0.32 35.66
N THR A 73 5.56 0.05 35.23
CA THR A 73 6.25 -0.43 34.05
C THR A 73 6.61 -1.92 34.18
N SER A 74 5.79 -2.79 33.60
CA SER A 74 6.23 -4.11 33.12
C SER A 74 5.35 -4.53 31.94
N ASP A 75 5.98 -4.66 30.77
CA ASP A 75 5.56 -5.48 29.61
C ASP A 75 4.42 -4.98 28.70
N VAL A 76 4.36 -3.67 28.44
CA VAL A 76 3.60 -3.18 27.28
C VAL A 76 4.55 -2.89 26.13
N ASP A 77 4.47 -3.70 25.06
CA ASP A 77 5.21 -3.44 23.83
C ASP A 77 4.64 -2.17 23.15
N LEU A 78 5.35 -1.06 23.35
CA LEU A 78 5.02 0.24 22.79
C LEU A 78 4.95 0.22 21.25
N ASN A 79 5.69 -0.67 20.59
CA ASN A 79 5.62 -0.82 19.13
C ASN A 79 4.32 -1.51 18.71
N ALA A 80 3.88 -2.54 19.43
CA ALA A 80 2.62 -3.22 19.14
C ALA A 80 1.41 -2.29 19.33
N LEU A 81 1.41 -1.47 20.38
CA LEU A 81 0.37 -0.47 20.59
C LEU A 81 0.37 0.61 19.51
N SER A 82 1.56 1.09 19.11
CA SER A 82 1.70 2.07 18.02
C SER A 82 1.14 1.52 16.70
N GLN A 83 1.44 0.27 16.37
CA GLN A 83 0.89 -0.38 15.18
C GLN A 83 -0.63 -0.51 15.25
N GLN A 84 -1.20 -0.98 16.36
CA GLN A 84 -2.64 -1.08 16.53
C GLN A 84 -3.36 0.25 16.33
N VAL A 85 -2.79 1.35 16.85
CA VAL A 85 -3.34 2.71 16.65
C VAL A 85 -3.33 3.08 15.16
N ILE A 86 -2.25 2.81 14.43
CA ILE A 86 -2.16 3.07 12.99
C ILE A 86 -3.19 2.22 12.22
N TYR A 87 -3.35 0.94 12.55
CA TYR A 87 -4.35 0.06 11.93
C TYR A 87 -5.77 0.57 12.14
N ALA A 88 -6.12 0.93 13.38
CA ALA A 88 -7.44 1.43 13.73
C ALA A 88 -7.74 2.77 13.02
N GLU A 89 -6.79 3.69 12.99
CA GLU A 89 -6.95 4.97 12.27
C GLU A 89 -7.06 4.75 10.75
N THR A 90 -6.24 3.87 10.18
CA THR A 90 -6.30 3.50 8.75
C THR A 90 -7.67 2.94 8.40
N ALA A 91 -8.16 1.96 9.16
CA ALA A 91 -9.47 1.35 8.92
C ALA A 91 -10.61 2.38 8.97
N LYS A 92 -10.55 3.31 9.93
CA LYS A 92 -11.52 4.39 10.06
C LYS A 92 -11.48 5.37 8.88
N LEU A 93 -10.29 5.71 8.37
CA LEU A 93 -10.12 6.73 7.33
C LEU A 93 -10.25 6.17 5.91
N LYS A 94 -10.04 4.87 5.71
CA LYS A 94 -10.05 4.19 4.40
C LYS A 94 -11.26 4.53 3.53
N PRO A 95 -12.52 4.34 3.95
CA PRO A 95 -13.66 4.59 3.06
C PRO A 95 -13.76 6.05 2.60
N PHE A 96 -13.32 7.00 3.42
CA PHE A 96 -13.30 8.42 3.06
C PHE A 96 -12.18 8.74 2.08
N PHE A 97 -10.97 8.25 2.37
CA PHE A 97 -9.82 8.43 1.51
C PHE A 97 -10.05 7.85 0.11
N GLU A 98 -10.50 6.59 0.03
CA GLU A 98 -10.75 5.93 -1.25
C GLU A 98 -11.82 6.68 -2.05
N LYS A 99 -12.91 7.08 -1.41
CA LYS A 99 -13.97 7.86 -2.07
C LYS A 99 -13.47 9.21 -2.59
N GLU A 100 -12.72 9.97 -1.80
CA GLU A 100 -12.16 11.26 -2.20
C GLU A 100 -11.15 11.10 -3.33
N PHE A 101 -10.19 10.16 -3.19
CA PHE A 101 -9.12 9.94 -4.14
C PHE A 101 -9.67 9.44 -5.48
N ILE A 102 -10.51 8.39 -5.48
CA ILE A 102 -11.15 7.87 -6.69
C ILE A 102 -12.09 8.93 -7.30
N GLY A 103 -12.77 9.71 -6.47
CA GLY A 103 -13.58 10.84 -6.95
C GLY A 103 -12.76 11.82 -7.78
N ALA A 104 -11.56 12.16 -7.31
CA ALA A 104 -10.63 13.08 -7.95
C ALA A 104 -9.97 12.53 -9.23
N THR A 105 -10.03 11.22 -9.51
CA THR A 105 -9.51 10.64 -10.76
C THR A 105 -10.54 10.58 -11.88
N LYS A 106 -11.83 10.84 -11.59
CA LYS A 106 -12.92 10.67 -12.57
C LYS A 106 -12.81 11.67 -13.72
N GLY A 107 -12.77 11.14 -14.95
CA GLY A 107 -12.70 11.95 -16.17
C GLY A 107 -11.36 12.65 -16.40
N VAL A 108 -10.35 12.36 -15.58
CA VAL A 108 -9.02 12.96 -15.68
C VAL A 108 -8.17 12.17 -16.66
N PHE A 109 -7.57 12.86 -17.63
CA PHE A 109 -6.50 12.32 -18.46
C PHE A 109 -5.16 12.63 -17.81
N ILE A 110 -4.54 11.61 -17.20
CA ILE A 110 -3.32 11.76 -16.42
C ILE A 110 -2.11 11.81 -17.36
N GLU A 111 -1.45 12.96 -17.37
CA GLU A 111 -0.23 13.29 -18.11
C GLU A 111 0.91 13.60 -17.15
N SER A 112 2.13 13.37 -17.64
CA SER A 112 3.34 13.62 -16.87
C SER A 112 3.59 15.12 -16.70
N GLY A 113 3.77 15.58 -15.46
CA GLY A 113 4.20 16.96 -15.16
C GLY A 113 3.04 17.94 -14.94
N CYS A 114 1.81 17.43 -14.87
CA CYS A 114 0.63 18.18 -14.45
C CYS A 114 0.33 17.90 -12.99
N ALA A 115 -0.15 18.91 -12.25
CA ALA A 115 -0.68 18.71 -10.91
C ALA A 115 -2.17 18.34 -10.96
N TYR A 116 -2.63 17.51 -10.04
CA TYR A 116 -4.01 17.01 -10.01
C TYR A 116 -4.61 16.97 -8.61
N ASP A 117 -5.93 17.11 -8.52
CA ASP A 117 -6.68 17.12 -7.26
C ASP A 117 -6.47 15.86 -6.41
N PHE A 118 -6.20 14.69 -7.02
CA PHE A 118 -5.93 13.46 -6.27
C PHE A 118 -4.63 13.55 -5.44
N GLU A 119 -3.69 14.41 -5.85
CA GLU A 119 -2.45 14.66 -5.13
C GLU A 119 -2.72 15.50 -3.88
N ASP A 120 -3.60 16.50 -4.01
CA ASP A 120 -4.06 17.31 -2.88
C ASP A 120 -4.84 16.46 -1.87
N VAL A 121 -5.63 15.48 -2.36
CA VAL A 121 -6.29 14.50 -1.49
C VAL A 121 -5.24 13.72 -0.70
N PHE A 122 -4.22 13.15 -1.35
CA PHE A 122 -3.19 12.42 -0.61
C PHE A 122 -2.43 13.32 0.36
N GLU A 123 -2.04 14.53 -0.06
CA GLU A 123 -1.27 15.46 0.77
C GLU A 123 -2.04 15.91 2.02
N LYS A 124 -3.37 16.07 1.93
CA LYS A 124 -4.24 16.33 3.08
C LYS A 124 -4.10 15.25 4.16
N TYR A 125 -4.04 13.98 3.78
CA TYR A 125 -3.89 12.87 4.74
C TYR A 125 -2.43 12.73 5.20
N ASN A 126 -1.49 12.91 4.28
CA ASN A 126 -0.05 12.83 4.54
C ASN A 126 0.41 13.86 5.60
N LYS A 127 -0.05 15.11 5.50
CA LYS A 127 0.21 16.17 6.50
C LYS A 127 -0.34 15.86 7.88
N ARG A 128 -1.43 15.09 7.96
CA ARG A 128 -2.05 14.72 9.24
C ARG A 128 -1.32 13.56 9.90
N ASN A 129 -1.10 12.48 9.15
CA ASN A 129 -0.41 11.29 9.62
C ASN A 129 0.19 10.54 8.42
N LYS A 130 1.49 10.74 8.19
CA LYS A 130 2.24 10.14 7.08
C LYS A 130 2.10 8.62 7.03
N LEU A 131 2.23 7.92 8.16
CA LEU A 131 2.19 6.45 8.20
C LEU A 131 0.81 5.93 7.78
N VAL A 132 -0.25 6.57 8.26
CA VAL A 132 -1.62 6.24 7.87
C VAL A 132 -1.86 6.56 6.40
N ALA A 133 -1.43 7.72 5.91
CA ALA A 133 -1.60 8.10 4.51
C ALA A 133 -0.88 7.14 3.54
N VAL A 134 0.37 6.78 3.84
CA VAL A 134 1.12 5.78 3.09
C VAL A 134 0.38 4.45 3.05
N ARG A 135 -0.14 4.00 4.21
CA ARG A 135 -0.89 2.75 4.28
C ARG A 135 -2.19 2.80 3.47
N LEU A 136 -2.91 3.92 3.53
CA LEU A 136 -4.12 4.15 2.74
C LEU A 136 -3.85 4.10 1.23
N LEU A 137 -2.77 4.75 0.78
CA LEU A 137 -2.39 4.77 -0.64
C LEU A 137 -1.91 3.39 -1.12
N SER A 138 -1.12 2.69 -0.30
CA SER A 138 -0.68 1.30 -0.57
C SER A 138 -1.86 0.34 -0.65
N ASP A 139 -2.79 0.40 0.30
CA ASP A 139 -4.01 -0.41 0.30
C ASP A 139 -4.82 -0.17 -0.99
N LEU A 140 -5.01 1.10 -1.38
CA LEU A 140 -5.74 1.46 -2.58
C LEU A 140 -5.04 0.91 -3.84
N LEU A 141 -3.71 0.98 -3.90
CA LEU A 141 -2.93 0.43 -5.01
C LEU A 141 -3.08 -1.07 -5.12
N CYS A 142 -3.01 -1.80 -4.01
CA CYS A 142 -3.20 -3.25 -3.98
C CYS A 142 -4.59 -3.65 -4.47
N ASN A 143 -5.64 -2.90 -4.08
CA ASN A 143 -7.02 -3.20 -4.46
C ASN A 143 -7.31 -2.91 -5.94
N HIS A 144 -6.52 -2.05 -6.60
CA HIS A 144 -6.76 -1.63 -7.98
C HIS A 144 -5.65 -2.00 -8.96
N TYR A 145 -4.66 -2.78 -8.52
CA TYR A 145 -3.45 -3.11 -9.27
C TYR A 145 -3.73 -3.54 -10.72
N ASN A 146 -4.69 -4.45 -10.93
CA ASN A 146 -5.12 -4.91 -12.26
C ASN A 146 -6.46 -4.33 -12.71
N ASP A 147 -7.26 -3.82 -11.79
CA ASP A 147 -8.69 -3.57 -12.04
C ASP A 147 -8.93 -2.20 -12.70
N ASP A 148 -8.16 -1.18 -12.29
CA ASP A 148 -8.31 0.17 -12.82
C ASP A 148 -6.95 0.81 -13.09
N ILE A 149 -6.61 0.88 -14.38
CA ILE A 149 -5.37 1.49 -14.87
C ILE A 149 -5.29 2.97 -14.50
N ASN A 150 -6.42 3.69 -14.49
CA ASN A 150 -6.44 5.12 -14.22
C ASN A 150 -6.15 5.39 -12.74
N ILE A 151 -6.77 4.64 -11.84
CA ILE A 151 -6.50 4.73 -10.39
C ILE A 151 -5.04 4.37 -10.12
N THR A 152 -4.55 3.24 -10.65
CA THR A 152 -3.16 2.83 -10.49
C THR A 152 -2.19 3.89 -11.04
N THR A 153 -2.51 4.50 -12.19
CA THR A 153 -1.72 5.61 -12.75
C THR A 153 -1.73 6.83 -11.82
N ALA A 154 -2.88 7.22 -11.27
CA ALA A 154 -3.00 8.35 -10.35
C ALA A 154 -2.16 8.16 -9.08
N ILE A 155 -2.15 6.94 -8.54
CA ILE A 155 -1.32 6.60 -7.39
C ILE A 155 0.15 6.71 -7.75
N LEU A 156 0.59 6.17 -8.89
CA LEU A 156 1.97 6.29 -9.34
C LEU A 156 2.36 7.74 -9.62
N HIS A 157 1.45 8.53 -10.18
CA HIS A 157 1.65 9.96 -10.38
C HIS A 157 1.89 10.67 -9.05
N THR A 158 1.03 10.41 -8.06
CA THR A 158 1.15 10.94 -6.70
C THR A 158 2.51 10.58 -6.10
N ILE A 159 2.91 9.31 -6.13
CA ILE A 159 4.20 8.84 -5.59
C ILE A 159 5.37 9.54 -6.28
N SER A 160 5.27 9.79 -7.60
CA SER A 160 6.36 10.38 -8.40
C SER A 160 6.69 11.83 -8.03
N HIS A 161 5.83 12.52 -7.28
CA HIS A 161 6.03 13.90 -6.82
C HIS A 161 6.78 13.98 -5.48
N TYR A 162 7.00 12.85 -4.81
CA TYR A 162 7.79 12.79 -3.58
C TYR A 162 9.17 12.22 -3.86
N SER A 163 10.17 12.74 -3.17
CA SER A 163 11.52 12.21 -3.23
C SER A 163 11.59 10.80 -2.66
N TYR A 164 12.69 10.12 -2.98
CA TYR A 164 12.97 8.81 -2.43
C TYR A 164 13.01 8.80 -0.89
N SER A 165 13.54 9.86 -0.29
CA SER A 165 13.62 10.03 1.17
C SER A 165 12.27 10.30 1.83
N GLU A 166 11.34 10.92 1.11
CA GLU A 166 10.02 11.27 1.63
C GLU A 166 9.07 10.09 1.57
N LEU A 167 8.97 9.39 0.43
CA LEU A 167 8.07 8.25 0.28
C LEU A 167 8.69 7.04 -0.40
N GLY A 168 9.76 7.22 -1.18
CA GLY A 168 10.23 6.14 -2.04
C GLY A 168 10.65 4.88 -1.31
N LYS A 169 11.22 4.99 -0.11
CA LYS A 169 11.57 3.82 0.73
C LYS A 169 10.37 2.92 1.05
N GLU A 170 9.18 3.49 1.22
CA GLU A 170 7.96 2.74 1.53
C GLU A 170 7.35 2.05 0.31
N PHE A 171 7.59 2.61 -0.89
CA PHE A 171 6.96 2.15 -2.13
C PHE A 171 7.90 1.43 -3.09
N ILE A 172 9.21 1.42 -2.84
CA ILE A 172 10.24 0.95 -3.79
C ILE A 172 9.96 -0.44 -4.36
N TYR A 173 9.56 -1.40 -3.51
CA TYR A 173 9.29 -2.77 -3.97
C TYR A 173 7.98 -2.90 -4.74
N ILE A 174 6.97 -2.09 -4.39
CA ILE A 174 5.70 -2.06 -5.11
C ILE A 174 5.88 -1.39 -6.48
N VAL A 175 6.62 -0.30 -6.55
CA VAL A 175 6.95 0.38 -7.82
C VAL A 175 7.79 -0.54 -8.70
N LEU A 176 8.76 -1.27 -8.12
CA LEU A 176 9.57 -2.25 -8.85
C LEU A 176 8.71 -3.37 -9.45
N SER A 177 7.70 -3.87 -8.72
CA SER A 177 6.81 -4.91 -9.25
C SER A 177 5.96 -4.37 -10.42
N LEU A 178 5.53 -3.11 -10.36
CA LEU A 178 4.78 -2.45 -11.41
C LEU A 178 5.57 -2.20 -12.70
N CYS A 179 6.91 -2.20 -12.66
CA CYS A 179 7.73 -2.25 -13.87
C CYS A 179 7.45 -3.49 -14.73
N ASN A 180 6.98 -4.59 -14.12
CA ASN A 180 6.62 -5.84 -14.81
C ASN A 180 5.12 -5.97 -15.08
N HIS A 181 4.32 -4.94 -14.80
CA HIS A 181 2.87 -4.97 -14.98
C HIS A 181 2.46 -5.19 -16.45
N ASN A 182 1.38 -5.91 -16.74
CA ASN A 182 0.97 -6.20 -18.13
C ASN A 182 0.66 -4.95 -18.98
N ASN A 183 0.22 -3.86 -18.34
CA ASN A 183 -0.09 -2.60 -18.98
C ASN A 183 1.14 -1.69 -19.16
N LYS A 184 1.44 -1.33 -20.41
CA LYS A 184 2.59 -0.47 -20.80
C LYS A 184 2.57 0.93 -20.17
N LYS A 185 1.39 1.53 -19.96
CA LYS A 185 1.25 2.85 -19.32
C LYS A 185 1.72 2.76 -17.86
N ILE A 186 1.30 1.72 -17.14
CA ILE A 186 1.73 1.47 -15.77
C ILE A 186 3.26 1.25 -15.71
N LYS A 187 3.82 0.40 -16.58
CA LYS A 187 5.28 0.20 -16.65
C LYS A 187 6.04 1.51 -16.84
N LYS A 188 5.58 2.35 -17.78
CA LYS A 188 6.16 3.67 -18.05
C LYS A 188 6.15 4.56 -16.81
N PHE A 189 5.02 4.64 -16.12
CA PHE A 189 4.89 5.45 -14.91
C PHE A 189 5.75 4.92 -13.76
N ALA A 190 5.86 3.60 -13.60
CA ALA A 190 6.75 2.98 -12.62
C ALA A 190 8.22 3.33 -12.89
N LEU A 191 8.69 3.23 -14.15
CA LEU A 191 10.04 3.67 -14.52
C LEU A 191 10.26 5.17 -14.28
N LYS A 192 9.26 6.00 -14.60
CA LYS A 192 9.32 7.44 -14.35
C LYS A 192 9.49 7.76 -12.86
N ILE A 193 8.91 6.97 -11.96
CA ILE A 193 9.13 7.17 -10.52
C ILE A 193 10.61 7.00 -10.18
N PHE A 194 11.28 5.97 -10.71
CA PHE A 194 12.72 5.78 -10.50
C PHE A 194 13.55 6.92 -11.11
N ASP A 195 13.17 7.39 -12.30
CA ASP A 195 13.78 8.56 -12.95
C ASP A 195 13.65 9.82 -12.08
N ASN A 196 12.44 10.09 -11.57
CA ASN A 196 12.16 11.23 -10.69
C ASN A 196 12.85 11.13 -9.32
N TRP A 197 12.94 9.93 -8.75
CA TRP A 197 13.63 9.71 -7.49
C TRP A 197 15.12 9.98 -7.60
N ASP A 198 15.72 9.74 -8.77
CA ASP A 198 17.14 9.99 -9.07
C ASP A 198 18.03 9.50 -7.91
N GLU A 199 17.80 8.27 -7.45
CA GLU A 199 18.45 7.76 -6.24
C GLU A 199 19.33 6.54 -6.55
N VAL A 200 20.62 6.66 -6.22
CA VAL A 200 21.65 5.65 -6.51
C VAL A 200 21.36 4.34 -5.79
N GLU A 201 20.70 4.39 -4.62
CA GLU A 201 20.28 3.21 -3.86
C GLU A 201 19.36 2.28 -4.67
N THR A 202 18.60 2.82 -5.64
CA THR A 202 17.66 2.04 -6.47
C THR A 202 18.34 1.27 -7.61
N LEU A 203 19.59 1.58 -7.92
CA LEU A 203 20.32 1.03 -9.07
C LEU A 203 20.37 -0.50 -9.05
N LYS A 204 20.62 -1.10 -7.89
CA LYS A 204 20.69 -2.56 -7.73
C LYS A 204 19.36 -3.23 -8.10
N LEU A 205 18.24 -2.59 -7.77
CA LEU A 205 16.91 -3.12 -8.06
C LEU A 205 16.58 -3.00 -9.54
N LEU A 206 16.87 -1.86 -10.16
CA LEU A 206 16.64 -1.64 -11.59
C LEU A 206 17.42 -2.64 -12.45
N LYS A 207 18.68 -2.91 -12.10
CA LYS A 207 19.53 -3.91 -12.78
C LYS A 207 19.13 -5.36 -12.52
N GLY A 208 18.63 -5.64 -11.31
CA GLY A 208 18.21 -6.98 -10.92
C GLY A 208 16.87 -7.40 -11.50
N ASN A 209 16.12 -6.47 -12.09
CA ASN A 209 14.79 -6.74 -12.63
C ASN A 209 14.86 -7.41 -14.01
N ALA A 210 13.86 -8.24 -14.32
CA ALA A 210 13.77 -8.92 -15.61
C ALA A 210 13.72 -7.88 -16.77
N PRO A 211 14.35 -8.17 -17.92
CA PRO A 211 14.27 -7.30 -19.09
C PRO A 211 12.84 -7.04 -19.52
N LEU A 212 12.55 -5.80 -19.92
CA LEU A 212 11.23 -5.42 -20.41
C LEU A 212 11.06 -5.86 -21.85
N HIS A 213 9.91 -6.45 -22.16
CA HIS A 213 9.60 -6.94 -23.51
C HIS A 213 9.49 -5.79 -24.53
N GLU A 214 8.94 -4.66 -24.13
CA GLU A 214 8.85 -3.48 -25.00
C GLU A 214 10.21 -2.78 -25.10
N ARG A 215 10.84 -2.86 -26.27
CA ARG A 215 12.16 -2.26 -26.52
C ARG A 215 12.30 -0.81 -26.02
N TRP A 216 11.33 0.05 -26.32
CA TRP A 216 11.41 1.46 -25.91
C TRP A 216 11.33 1.66 -24.38
N LEU A 217 10.66 0.76 -23.65
CA LEU A 217 10.65 0.78 -22.17
C LEU A 217 11.97 0.26 -21.62
N GLU A 218 12.55 -0.75 -22.26
CA GLU A 218 13.87 -1.26 -21.91
C GLU A 218 14.95 -0.21 -22.16
N ASP A 219 14.91 0.48 -23.29
CA ASP A 219 15.81 1.59 -23.61
C ASP A 219 15.66 2.72 -22.57
N TYR A 220 14.43 3.03 -22.14
CA TYR A 220 14.19 4.02 -21.07
C TYR A 220 14.73 3.57 -19.71
N ARG A 221 14.54 2.30 -19.34
CA ARG A 221 15.14 1.74 -18.12
C ARG A 221 16.66 1.84 -18.16
N GLN A 222 17.26 1.51 -19.30
CA GLN A 222 18.70 1.54 -19.48
C GLN A 222 19.26 2.97 -19.38
N SER A 223 18.56 3.98 -19.91
CA SER A 223 18.98 5.38 -19.75
C SER A 223 18.96 5.84 -18.28
N ILE A 224 17.98 5.39 -17.48
CA ILE A 224 17.94 5.68 -16.05
C ILE A 224 19.13 5.01 -15.34
N ILE A 225 19.41 3.75 -15.67
CA ILE A 225 20.55 3.01 -15.11
C ILE A 225 21.88 3.72 -15.41
N GLU A 226 22.11 4.10 -16.66
CA GLU A 226 23.33 4.81 -17.08
C GLU A 226 23.49 6.15 -16.36
N HIS A 227 22.40 6.90 -16.20
CA HIS A 227 22.40 8.14 -15.43
C HIS A 227 22.83 7.92 -13.97
N LEU A 228 22.20 6.95 -13.31
CA LEU A 228 22.48 6.63 -11.90
C LEU A 228 23.89 6.05 -11.69
N GLU A 229 24.43 5.33 -12.67
CA GLU A 229 25.84 4.88 -12.65
C GLU A 229 26.80 6.06 -12.73
N GLY A 230 26.59 6.98 -13.68
CA GLY A 230 27.41 8.19 -13.77
C GLY A 230 27.37 9.01 -12.47
N LYS A 231 26.18 9.13 -11.86
CA LYS A 231 26.01 9.78 -10.55
C LYS A 231 26.78 9.07 -9.43
N ARG A 232 26.70 7.73 -9.35
CA ARG A 232 27.46 6.93 -8.38
C ARG A 232 28.97 7.13 -8.55
N ASP A 233 29.46 7.07 -9.78
CA ASP A 233 30.91 7.15 -10.06
C ASP A 233 31.48 8.54 -9.75
N ALA A 234 30.68 9.59 -9.99
CA ALA A 234 31.01 10.94 -9.56
C ALA A 234 31.10 11.07 -8.02
N ILE A 235 30.21 10.40 -7.27
CA ILE A 235 30.25 10.36 -5.80
C ILE A 235 31.47 9.60 -5.28
N LEU A 236 31.85 8.50 -5.94
CA LEU A 236 32.97 7.65 -5.53
C LEU A 236 34.34 8.19 -5.98
N GLY A 237 34.37 9.29 -6.75
CA GLY A 237 35.61 9.85 -7.30
C GLY A 237 36.27 8.94 -8.34
N THR A 238 35.54 7.97 -8.90
CA THR A 238 36.01 7.07 -9.95
C THR A 238 35.67 7.69 -11.31
N SER A 239 36.26 8.85 -11.62
CA SER A 239 36.30 9.34 -12.99
C SER A 239 37.55 8.75 -13.66
N ASN A 240 37.35 7.85 -14.63
CA ASN A 240 38.41 7.35 -15.50
C ASN A 240 39.04 8.48 -16.33
#